data_AF-A0A4Z0YB90-F1
#
_entry.id   AF-A0A4Z0YB90-F1
#
_cell.length_a   1.000
_cell.length_b   1.000
_cell.length_c   1.000
_cell.angle_alpha   90.00
_cell.angle_beta   90.00
_cell.angle_gamma   90.00
#
_symmetry.space_group_name_H-M   'P 1'
#
loop_
_entity.id
_entity.type
_entity.pdbx_description
1 polymer ?
#
loop_
_entity_poly.entity_id
_entity_poly.type
_entity_poly.pdbx_seq_one_letter_code
_entity_poly.pdbx_strand_id
1 'polypeptide(L)'
;MKKKLISLVLMLAIIASFSVTAFATDVSGSLGTLKLDKTKLALGVGDIATLTASESGCIMSDATWTSSDESVATVSGGVVTGVKLGRATITATATDGQKASCVVHVALKGIDVSAWQKSINWTEVKNSGVQFAIIRTGYGSEQWEKQTDAYFKQNYDGATANGIKVGVYHFSYATTTAAAAEEARMCLSILNGRHLDYPVFYDIEYQGQRTLSREQLTSIAVTFCSAIENAGYKAGIYSSPSFFNSNLSSPELDSYDKWVANWGVDVAKYDKPYTMWQYGSGNVPGITTGVVDLDYSYVDYSANGQNTTPVDPTNPNLSGDGDDVLISDTTWDYTFGTNDTYYYKITTTRSSPPPAVSSNPSAVTVAFSKKLPDGYLYKITNVGEGSALITTGTGTTSVAFTAHGRAKSVLSDTTMSFTMKPGKTYQFKFTPIGTSEKPYFTTGNGSVLKQVSLVKSGNSYYYKIQAVKAGCTGVYSTLSGQSPVRHCVITVA
;
A
#
# COMPACT_ATOMS: atom_id res chain seq x y z
N MET A 1 -51.78 -77.56 27.68
CA MET A 1 -52.46 -76.57 28.54
C MET A 1 -51.70 -76.44 29.86
N LYS A 2 -51.54 -75.20 30.34
CA LYS A 2 -51.16 -74.77 31.71
C LYS A 2 -49.70 -75.03 32.10
N LYS A 3 -48.83 -74.00 32.19
CA LYS A 3 -48.76 -72.85 33.13
C LYS A 3 -47.98 -73.17 34.42
N LYS A 4 -46.92 -72.37 34.64
CA LYS A 4 -46.37 -71.88 35.93
C LYS A 4 -45.46 -72.91 36.68
N LEU A 5 -44.37 -72.56 37.35
CA LEU A 5 -43.85 -71.30 37.89
C LEU A 5 -42.41 -71.54 38.46
N ILE A 6 -41.48 -70.57 38.30
CA ILE A 6 -40.55 -69.96 39.32
C ILE A 6 -39.61 -70.93 40.12
N SER A 7 -38.28 -70.73 40.22
CA SER A 7 -37.58 -69.56 40.81
C SER A 7 -36.03 -69.62 40.73
N LEU A 8 -35.42 -68.42 40.66
CA LEU A 8 -34.18 -67.92 41.34
C LEU A 8 -32.81 -68.59 41.03
N VAL A 9 -31.69 -67.90 40.72
CA VAL A 9 -31.00 -66.79 41.42
C VAL A 9 -29.95 -66.10 40.50
N LEU A 10 -29.87 -64.75 40.62
CA LEU A 10 -28.81 -63.75 40.31
C LEU A 10 -27.75 -63.99 39.20
N MET A 11 -27.64 -63.02 38.28
CA MET A 11 -26.34 -62.49 37.86
C MET A 11 -26.43 -60.99 37.52
N LEU A 12 -25.50 -60.20 38.07
CA LEU A 12 -25.28 -58.78 37.80
C LEU A 12 -25.04 -58.53 36.30
N ALA A 13 -25.62 -57.45 35.77
CA ALA A 13 -25.20 -56.86 34.50
C ALA A 13 -24.87 -55.37 34.71
N ILE A 14 -23.59 -55.05 34.57
CA ILE A 14 -23.03 -53.71 34.47
C ILE A 14 -23.45 -53.13 33.12
N ILE A 15 -24.26 -52.07 33.12
CA ILE A 15 -24.53 -51.29 31.91
C ILE A 15 -23.44 -50.21 31.82
N ALA A 16 -22.37 -50.52 31.08
CA ALA A 16 -21.44 -49.52 30.59
C ALA A 16 -22.12 -48.77 29.43
N SER A 17 -22.58 -47.54 29.69
CA SER A 17 -22.99 -46.62 28.66
C SER A 17 -21.74 -46.15 27.89
N PHE A 18 -21.46 -46.78 26.75
CA PHE A 18 -20.52 -46.26 25.77
C PHE A 18 -21.12 -44.99 25.14
N SER A 19 -20.75 -43.83 25.67
CA SER A 19 -20.86 -42.57 24.94
C SER A 19 -19.82 -42.60 23.83
N VAL A 20 -20.27 -42.76 22.59
CA VAL A 20 -19.43 -42.58 21.40
C VAL A 20 -19.05 -41.10 21.33
N THR A 21 -17.83 -40.76 21.77
CA THR A 21 -17.20 -39.50 21.43
C THR A 21 -16.90 -39.51 19.94
N ALA A 22 -17.71 -38.77 19.17
CA ALA A 22 -17.35 -38.42 17.81
C ALA A 22 -16.09 -37.54 17.87
N PHE A 23 -14.96 -38.06 17.42
CA PHE A 23 -13.80 -37.24 17.11
C PHE A 23 -14.14 -36.46 15.84
N ALA A 24 -14.35 -35.15 15.98
CA ALA A 24 -14.36 -34.26 14.84
C ALA A 24 -12.93 -34.27 14.27
N THR A 25 -12.80 -34.75 13.04
CA THR A 25 -11.58 -34.68 12.25
C THR A 25 -11.10 -33.23 12.17
N ASP A 26 -9.82 -32.99 12.47
CA ASP A 26 -9.13 -31.73 12.26
C ASP A 26 -9.34 -31.23 10.83
N VAL A 27 -10.20 -30.22 10.67
CA VAL A 27 -10.17 -29.35 9.52
C VAL A 27 -9.72 -27.99 10.04
N SER A 28 -8.44 -27.71 9.85
CA SER A 28 -7.80 -26.43 10.12
C SER A 28 -8.40 -25.35 9.23
N GLY A 29 -9.50 -24.73 9.69
CA GLY A 29 -9.99 -23.48 9.11
C GLY A 29 -9.06 -22.33 9.52
N SER A 30 -8.26 -21.83 8.57
CA SER A 30 -7.43 -20.63 8.76
C SER A 30 -8.26 -19.44 9.25
N LEU A 31 -7.82 -18.76 10.30
CA LEU A 31 -8.30 -17.40 10.62
C LEU A 31 -8.14 -16.52 9.37
N GLY A 32 -9.11 -15.64 9.11
CA GLY A 32 -9.03 -14.71 7.99
C GLY A 32 -7.93 -13.69 8.22
N THR A 33 -7.20 -13.31 7.17
CA THR A 33 -6.27 -12.18 7.24
C THR A 33 -7.02 -10.89 6.95
N LEU A 34 -6.79 -9.85 7.74
CA LEU A 34 -7.28 -8.50 7.43
C LEU A 34 -6.74 -8.05 6.06
N LYS A 35 -7.62 -7.53 5.20
CA LYS A 35 -7.28 -7.00 3.89
C LYS A 35 -7.90 -5.64 3.67
N LEU A 36 -7.21 -4.79 2.91
CA LEU A 36 -7.82 -3.61 2.30
C LEU A 36 -8.27 -3.97 0.88
N ASP A 37 -9.33 -3.33 0.43
CA ASP A 37 -9.79 -3.35 -0.96
C ASP A 37 -8.73 -2.80 -1.94
N LYS A 38 -7.87 -1.90 -1.46
CA LYS A 38 -6.74 -1.36 -2.23
C LYS A 38 -5.44 -1.39 -1.44
N THR A 39 -4.35 -1.78 -2.09
CA THR A 39 -2.98 -1.74 -1.52
C THR A 39 -2.18 -0.53 -2.00
N LYS A 40 -2.63 0.12 -3.09
CA LYS A 40 -2.10 1.38 -3.62
C LYS A 40 -3.26 2.26 -4.06
N LEU A 41 -3.11 3.57 -3.92
CA LEU A 41 -4.10 4.57 -4.28
C LEU A 41 -3.41 5.87 -4.70
N ALA A 42 -3.78 6.43 -5.85
CA ALA A 42 -3.43 7.79 -6.23
C ALA A 42 -4.63 8.72 -6.01
N LEU A 43 -4.36 9.94 -5.54
CA LEU A 43 -5.39 10.91 -5.16
C LEU A 43 -4.91 12.33 -5.45
N GLY A 44 -5.76 13.19 -6.01
CA GLY A 44 -5.43 14.60 -6.16
C GLY A 44 -5.40 15.34 -4.82
N VAL A 45 -4.64 16.43 -4.74
CA VAL A 45 -4.74 17.36 -3.59
C VAL A 45 -6.19 17.86 -3.44
N GLY A 46 -6.74 17.69 -2.25
CA GLY A 46 -8.13 18.01 -1.90
C GLY A 46 -9.16 16.94 -2.24
N ASP A 47 -8.78 15.88 -2.97
CA ASP A 47 -9.70 14.79 -3.29
C ASP A 47 -9.85 13.84 -2.11
N ILE A 48 -10.92 13.05 -2.15
CA ILE A 48 -11.29 12.09 -1.11
C ILE A 48 -11.48 10.71 -1.75
N ALA A 49 -11.03 9.66 -1.07
CA ALA A 49 -11.29 8.28 -1.42
C ALA A 49 -11.61 7.46 -0.16
N THR A 50 -12.28 6.33 -0.33
CA THR A 50 -12.59 5.42 0.78
C THR A 50 -11.80 4.13 0.61
N LEU A 51 -11.18 3.68 1.70
CA LEU A 51 -10.59 2.36 1.85
C LEU A 51 -11.50 1.51 2.73
N THR A 52 -11.66 0.24 2.36
CA THR A 52 -12.49 -0.71 3.09
C THR A 52 -11.62 -1.83 3.65
N ALA A 53 -11.61 -1.97 4.98
CA ALA A 53 -10.98 -3.09 5.66
C ALA A 53 -11.96 -4.26 5.79
N SER A 54 -11.54 -5.46 5.37
CA SER A 54 -12.37 -6.67 5.47
C SER A 54 -11.58 -7.90 5.90
N GLU A 55 -12.24 -8.81 6.60
CA GLU A 55 -11.73 -10.14 6.98
C GLU A 55 -12.75 -11.19 6.54
N SER A 56 -12.34 -12.15 5.72
CA SER A 56 -13.21 -13.24 5.22
C SER A 56 -14.56 -12.76 4.62
N GLY A 57 -14.56 -11.59 3.97
CA GLY A 57 -15.75 -10.99 3.36
C GLY A 57 -16.61 -10.13 4.29
N CYS A 58 -16.26 -10.02 5.58
CA CYS A 58 -16.92 -9.12 6.52
C CYS A 58 -16.18 -7.78 6.61
N ILE A 59 -16.90 -6.66 6.49
CA ILE A 59 -16.33 -5.31 6.67
C ILE A 59 -16.08 -5.07 8.16
N MET A 60 -14.86 -4.65 8.49
CA MET A 60 -14.40 -4.42 9.86
C MET A 60 -14.69 -2.97 10.26
N SER A 61 -15.89 -2.71 10.77
CA SER A 61 -16.31 -1.36 11.19
C SER A 61 -15.64 -0.86 12.46
N ASP A 62 -14.98 -1.74 13.22
CA ASP A 62 -14.18 -1.44 14.41
C ASP A 62 -12.69 -1.22 14.11
N ALA A 63 -12.27 -1.29 12.84
CA ALA A 63 -10.90 -1.03 12.46
C ALA A 63 -10.50 0.41 12.80
N THR A 64 -9.37 0.55 13.47
CA THR A 64 -8.74 1.84 13.71
C THR A 64 -7.83 2.20 12.53
N TRP A 65 -7.78 3.48 12.16
CA TRP A 65 -7.07 3.94 10.98
C TRP A 65 -5.99 4.95 11.38
N THR A 66 -4.81 4.83 10.78
CA THR A 66 -3.70 5.75 11.00
C THR A 66 -3.05 6.13 9.67
N SER A 67 -2.54 7.36 9.57
CA SER A 67 -1.65 7.79 8.49
C SER A 67 -0.21 7.85 8.97
N SER A 68 0.74 7.46 8.13
CA SER A 68 2.17 7.66 8.40
C SER A 68 2.59 9.14 8.33
N ASP A 69 1.83 9.97 7.62
CA ASP A 69 2.07 11.41 7.47
C ASP A 69 0.75 12.14 7.17
N GLU A 70 0.15 12.73 8.22
CA GLU A 70 -1.09 13.49 8.11
C GLU A 70 -0.93 14.84 7.36
N SER A 71 0.30 15.33 7.19
CA SER A 71 0.55 16.52 6.38
C SER A 71 0.42 16.25 4.87
N VAL A 72 0.51 14.97 4.48
CA VAL A 72 0.32 14.49 3.11
C VAL A 72 -1.09 13.95 2.91
N ALA A 73 -1.55 13.04 3.77
CA ALA A 73 -2.90 12.47 3.68
C ALA A 73 -3.46 12.14 5.06
N THR A 74 -4.70 12.55 5.32
CA THR A 74 -5.42 12.21 6.56
C THR A 74 -6.35 11.02 6.33
N VAL A 75 -6.70 10.30 7.40
CA VAL A 75 -7.69 9.22 7.34
C VAL A 75 -8.61 9.26 8.56
N SER A 76 -9.92 9.10 8.33
CA SER A 76 -10.91 8.93 9.39
C SER A 76 -11.97 7.93 8.95
N GLY A 77 -12.11 6.82 9.70
CA GLY A 77 -13.10 5.78 9.38
C GLY A 77 -12.94 5.19 7.97
N GLY A 78 -11.71 5.06 7.48
CA GLY A 78 -11.42 4.61 6.11
C GLY A 78 -11.52 5.68 5.02
N VAL A 79 -12.04 6.87 5.34
CA VAL A 79 -12.09 8.01 4.42
C VAL A 79 -10.75 8.73 4.42
N VAL A 80 -10.05 8.66 3.30
CA VAL A 80 -8.73 9.27 3.07
C VAL A 80 -8.90 10.60 2.33
N THR A 81 -8.26 11.66 2.81
CA THR A 81 -8.23 12.98 2.13
C THR A 81 -6.80 13.34 1.74
N GLY A 82 -6.59 13.70 0.47
CA GLY A 82 -5.29 14.19 0.00
C GLY A 82 -5.05 15.62 0.46
N VAL A 83 -3.99 15.87 1.22
CA VAL A 83 -3.68 17.19 1.80
C VAL A 83 -2.62 17.93 0.98
N LYS A 84 -1.53 17.26 0.65
CA LYS A 84 -0.40 17.85 -0.06
C LYS A 84 0.33 16.82 -0.91
N LEU A 85 0.92 17.26 -2.02
CA LEU A 85 1.84 16.46 -2.83
C LEU A 85 2.80 15.68 -1.94
N GLY A 86 2.83 14.36 -2.11
CA GLY A 86 3.66 13.47 -1.32
C GLY A 86 3.08 12.06 -1.21
N ARG A 87 3.66 11.30 -0.30
CA ARG A 87 3.27 9.91 -0.06
C ARG A 87 3.02 9.64 1.42
N ALA A 88 1.94 8.92 1.72
CA ALA A 88 1.64 8.41 3.05
C ALA A 88 1.20 6.95 2.97
N THR A 89 1.38 6.20 4.06
CA THR A 89 0.82 4.86 4.22
C THR A 89 -0.36 4.95 5.16
N ILE A 90 -1.52 4.51 4.69
CA ILE A 90 -2.74 4.38 5.50
C ILE A 90 -2.84 2.95 5.99
N THR A 91 -2.96 2.77 7.30
CA THR A 91 -3.02 1.44 7.94
C THR A 91 -4.34 1.28 8.69
N ALA A 92 -5.09 0.23 8.35
CA ALA A 92 -6.18 -0.27 9.18
C ALA A 92 -5.62 -1.29 10.17
N THR A 93 -5.98 -1.13 11.45
CA THR A 93 -5.65 -2.07 12.53
C THR A 93 -6.93 -2.60 13.14
N ALA A 94 -7.15 -3.91 13.04
CA ALA A 94 -8.25 -4.60 13.70
C ALA A 94 -8.03 -4.70 15.22
N THR A 95 -9.08 -4.98 15.97
CA THR A 95 -9.05 -5.08 17.44
C THR A 95 -8.06 -6.16 17.96
N ASP A 96 -7.79 -7.20 17.17
CA ASP A 96 -6.83 -8.26 17.47
C ASP A 96 -5.37 -7.89 17.10
N GLY A 97 -5.15 -6.69 16.58
CA GLY A 97 -3.84 -6.18 16.18
C GLY A 97 -3.43 -6.52 14.75
N GLN A 98 -4.23 -7.27 13.99
CA GLN A 98 -3.96 -7.48 12.56
C GLN A 98 -3.97 -6.16 11.81
N LYS A 99 -3.07 -6.03 10.83
CA LYS A 99 -2.89 -4.81 10.05
C LYS A 99 -2.98 -5.08 8.55
N ALA A 100 -3.59 -4.14 7.85
CA ALA A 100 -3.57 -4.06 6.40
C ALA A 100 -3.29 -2.61 6.00
N SER A 101 -2.50 -2.40 4.95
CA SER A 101 -2.03 -1.06 4.58
C SER A 101 -2.22 -0.76 3.10
N CYS A 102 -2.47 0.51 2.81
CA CYS A 102 -2.56 1.08 1.48
C CYS A 102 -1.54 2.21 1.37
N VAL A 103 -0.74 2.19 0.30
CA VAL A 103 0.15 3.29 -0.02
C VAL A 103 -0.64 4.34 -0.81
N VAL A 104 -0.72 5.56 -0.27
CA VAL A 104 -1.45 6.68 -0.86
C VAL A 104 -0.47 7.70 -1.44
N HIS A 105 -0.61 8.00 -2.73
CA HIS A 105 0.19 8.98 -3.45
C HIS A 105 -0.70 10.18 -3.75
N VAL A 106 -0.44 11.28 -3.06
CA VAL A 106 -1.16 12.53 -3.27
C VAL A 106 -0.44 13.32 -4.35
N ALA A 107 -1.15 13.69 -5.41
CA ALA A 107 -0.59 14.31 -6.61
C ALA A 107 -1.23 15.68 -6.90
N LEU A 108 -0.52 16.51 -7.65
CA LEU A 108 -1.07 17.75 -8.19
C LEU A 108 -2.05 17.41 -9.31
N LYS A 109 -3.17 18.14 -9.38
CA LYS A 109 -4.17 17.96 -10.43
C LYS A 109 -3.89 18.84 -11.63
N GLY A 110 -3.93 18.26 -12.81
CA GLY A 110 -3.78 18.99 -14.07
C GLY A 110 -4.67 18.44 -15.16
N ILE A 111 -4.53 19.07 -16.32
CA ILE A 111 -5.19 18.71 -17.57
C ILE A 111 -4.21 18.85 -18.71
N ASP A 112 -4.46 18.16 -19.82
CA ASP A 112 -3.83 18.47 -21.09
C ASP A 112 -4.86 18.91 -22.12
N VAL A 113 -4.50 19.93 -22.90
CA VAL A 113 -5.42 20.65 -23.77
C VAL A 113 -4.82 20.98 -25.12
N SER A 114 -5.69 21.13 -26.11
CA SER A 114 -5.34 21.47 -27.47
C SER A 114 -6.49 22.25 -28.13
N ALA A 115 -6.43 22.43 -29.44
CA ALA A 115 -7.53 22.95 -30.25
C ALA A 115 -8.85 22.16 -30.09
N TRP A 116 -8.81 20.92 -29.61
CA TRP A 116 -10.01 20.09 -29.38
C TRP A 116 -10.98 20.72 -28.36
N GLN A 117 -10.46 21.36 -27.30
CA GLN A 117 -11.26 22.01 -26.26
C GLN A 117 -11.75 23.41 -26.67
N LYS A 118 -11.25 23.95 -27.78
CA LYS A 118 -11.56 25.30 -28.28
C LYS A 118 -11.32 26.39 -27.22
N SER A 119 -12.30 27.26 -26.99
CA SER A 119 -12.19 28.36 -26.03
C SER A 119 -12.45 27.86 -24.62
N ILE A 120 -11.51 28.12 -23.71
CA ILE A 120 -11.53 27.69 -22.31
C ILE A 120 -11.71 28.91 -21.39
N ASN A 121 -12.61 28.81 -20.40
CA ASN A 121 -12.69 29.76 -19.29
C ASN A 121 -11.70 29.35 -18.19
N TRP A 122 -10.48 29.89 -18.28
CA TRP A 122 -9.39 29.55 -17.38
C TRP A 122 -9.61 29.96 -15.91
N THR A 123 -10.48 30.93 -15.63
CA THR A 123 -10.84 31.31 -14.26
C THR A 123 -11.67 30.21 -13.60
N GLU A 124 -12.63 29.64 -14.32
CA GLU A 124 -13.41 28.48 -13.82
C GLU A 124 -12.53 27.23 -13.67
N VAL A 125 -11.62 26.99 -14.63
CA VAL A 125 -10.64 25.89 -14.54
C VAL A 125 -9.76 26.03 -13.29
N LYS A 126 -9.25 27.24 -13.00
CA LYS A 126 -8.47 27.48 -11.78
C LYS A 126 -9.30 27.21 -10.52
N ASN A 127 -10.54 27.69 -10.50
CA ASN A 127 -11.45 27.54 -9.35
C ASN A 127 -11.90 26.09 -9.12
N SER A 128 -11.84 25.22 -10.15
CA SER A 128 -12.10 23.79 -9.98
C SER A 128 -10.93 23.03 -9.34
N GLY A 129 -9.83 23.71 -9.04
CA GLY A 129 -8.65 23.12 -8.40
C GLY A 129 -7.61 22.57 -9.37
N VAL A 130 -7.68 22.89 -10.67
CA VAL A 130 -6.61 22.59 -11.63
C VAL A 130 -5.38 23.45 -11.29
N GLN A 131 -4.23 22.79 -11.19
CA GLN A 131 -2.96 23.39 -10.74
C GLN A 131 -1.98 23.60 -11.89
N PHE A 132 -1.97 22.69 -12.86
CA PHE A 132 -1.15 22.78 -14.07
C PHE A 132 -1.93 22.41 -15.34
N ALA A 133 -1.40 22.82 -16.49
CA ALA A 133 -1.88 22.43 -17.80
C ALA A 133 -0.72 22.10 -18.74
N ILE A 134 -0.84 21.00 -19.49
CA ILE A 134 0.09 20.65 -20.58
C ILE A 134 -0.58 21.00 -21.91
N ILE A 135 -0.06 21.98 -22.63
CA ILE A 135 -0.74 22.58 -23.78
C ILE A 135 -0.07 22.12 -25.07
N ARG A 136 -0.84 21.59 -26.04
CA ARG A 136 -0.27 21.19 -27.34
C ARG A 136 0.33 22.40 -28.06
N THR A 137 1.61 22.30 -28.43
CA THR A 137 2.25 23.25 -29.35
C THR A 137 1.77 23.01 -30.78
N GLY A 138 1.90 21.77 -31.26
CA GLY A 138 1.56 21.35 -32.60
C GLY A 138 1.75 19.84 -32.78
N TYR A 139 1.74 19.39 -34.04
CA TYR A 139 1.89 17.99 -34.40
C TYR A 139 2.66 17.83 -35.72
N GLY A 140 3.66 16.95 -35.79
CA GLY A 140 4.49 16.83 -36.99
C GLY A 140 5.25 18.12 -37.33
N SER A 141 5.77 18.23 -38.55
CA SER A 141 6.61 19.39 -38.93
C SER A 141 6.58 19.75 -40.42
N GLU A 142 5.73 19.10 -41.22
CA GLU A 142 5.69 19.20 -42.67
C GLU A 142 4.98 20.47 -43.18
N GLN A 143 4.06 21.04 -42.41
CA GLN A 143 3.19 22.17 -42.75
C GLN A 143 2.92 23.03 -41.51
N TRP A 144 3.93 23.80 -41.07
CA TRP A 144 3.90 24.50 -39.77
C TRP A 144 2.65 25.34 -39.53
N GLU A 145 2.15 26.07 -40.54
CA GLU A 145 0.96 26.92 -40.40
C GLU A 145 -0.30 26.13 -40.05
N LYS A 146 -0.41 24.89 -40.55
CA LYS A 146 -1.58 24.03 -40.29
C LYS A 146 -1.39 23.11 -39.08
N GLN A 147 -0.14 22.80 -38.79
CA GLN A 147 0.24 21.87 -37.73
C GLN A 147 0.52 22.56 -36.40
N THR A 148 0.65 23.89 -36.39
CA THR A 148 0.62 24.67 -35.14
C THR A 148 -0.78 24.59 -34.56
N ASP A 149 -0.89 24.27 -33.27
CA ASP A 149 -2.18 24.24 -32.60
C ASP A 149 -2.78 25.66 -32.56
N ALA A 150 -3.92 25.85 -33.23
CA ALA A 150 -4.56 27.14 -33.40
C ALA A 150 -4.97 27.81 -32.06
N TYR A 151 -5.09 27.03 -30.98
CA TYR A 151 -5.46 27.51 -29.65
C TYR A 151 -4.26 27.60 -28.69
N PHE A 152 -3.05 27.19 -29.09
CA PHE A 152 -1.86 27.21 -28.23
C PHE A 152 -1.67 28.56 -27.53
N LYS A 153 -1.64 29.65 -28.30
CA LYS A 153 -1.42 30.99 -27.76
C LYS A 153 -2.50 31.39 -26.76
N GLN A 154 -3.77 31.18 -27.11
CA GLN A 154 -4.90 31.53 -26.23
C GLN A 154 -4.88 30.70 -24.94
N ASN A 155 -4.59 29.41 -25.05
CA ASN A 155 -4.54 28.50 -23.92
C ASN A 155 -3.37 28.85 -22.99
N TYR A 156 -2.18 29.09 -23.54
CA TYR A 156 -1.02 29.52 -22.76
C TYR A 156 -1.30 30.84 -22.02
N ASP A 157 -1.76 31.86 -22.76
CA ASP A 157 -1.98 33.19 -22.19
C ASP A 157 -3.08 33.15 -21.11
N GLY A 158 -4.14 32.38 -21.34
CA GLY A 158 -5.24 32.20 -20.40
C GLY A 158 -4.86 31.42 -19.14
N ALA A 159 -4.13 30.30 -19.28
CA ALA A 159 -3.66 29.50 -18.15
C ALA A 159 -2.70 30.31 -17.26
N THR A 160 -1.68 30.92 -17.87
CA THR A 160 -0.67 31.72 -17.14
C THR A 160 -1.29 32.94 -16.44
N ALA A 161 -2.22 33.66 -17.09
CA ALA A 161 -2.92 34.79 -16.48
C ALA A 161 -3.76 34.41 -15.25
N ASN A 162 -4.18 33.14 -15.14
CA ASN A 162 -4.93 32.62 -13.99
C ASN A 162 -4.04 31.85 -12.99
N GLY A 163 -2.71 31.93 -13.13
CA GLY A 163 -1.77 31.27 -12.24
C GLY A 163 -1.83 29.74 -12.29
N ILE A 164 -2.22 29.18 -13.43
CA ILE A 164 -2.07 27.75 -13.73
C ILE A 164 -0.67 27.55 -14.30
N LYS A 165 0.03 26.55 -13.77
CA LYS A 165 1.40 26.21 -14.17
C LYS A 165 1.40 25.56 -15.55
N VAL A 166 2.29 25.96 -16.44
CA VAL A 166 2.21 25.54 -17.86
C VAL A 166 3.41 24.70 -18.26
N GLY A 167 3.10 23.55 -18.87
CA GLY A 167 4.01 22.76 -19.70
C GLY A 167 3.41 22.63 -21.09
N VAL A 168 4.10 21.93 -21.98
CA VAL A 168 3.59 21.74 -23.35
C VAL A 168 3.86 20.35 -23.86
N TYR A 169 3.17 19.95 -24.92
CA TYR A 169 3.53 18.76 -25.69
C TYR A 169 3.60 19.02 -27.19
N HIS A 170 4.29 18.14 -27.91
CA HIS A 170 4.33 18.12 -29.37
C HIS A 170 4.10 16.70 -29.87
N PHE A 171 3.01 16.49 -30.61
CA PHE A 171 2.65 15.16 -31.13
C PHE A 171 3.57 14.79 -32.28
N SER A 172 4.17 13.60 -32.21
CA SER A 172 5.17 13.15 -33.18
C SER A 172 4.58 12.28 -34.28
N TYR A 173 4.96 12.58 -35.52
CA TYR A 173 4.87 11.66 -36.66
C TYR A 173 6.25 11.16 -37.12
N ALA A 174 7.34 11.67 -36.52
CA ALA A 174 8.70 11.37 -36.94
C ALA A 174 9.02 9.86 -36.93
N THR A 175 9.51 9.36 -38.07
CA THR A 175 10.07 8.02 -38.23
C THR A 175 11.58 8.03 -38.47
N THR A 176 12.19 9.21 -38.46
CA THR A 176 13.63 9.43 -38.61
C THR A 176 14.10 10.53 -37.65
N THR A 177 15.39 10.53 -37.30
CA THR A 177 15.98 11.58 -36.46
C THR A 177 15.93 12.96 -37.13
N ALA A 178 16.05 13.01 -38.45
CA ALA A 178 15.88 14.27 -39.21
C ALA A 178 14.49 14.86 -38.98
N ALA A 179 13.42 14.06 -39.14
CA ALA A 179 12.06 14.51 -38.86
C ALA A 179 11.85 14.91 -37.38
N ALA A 180 12.45 14.20 -36.44
CA ALA A 180 12.41 14.57 -35.02
C ALA A 180 13.07 15.93 -34.74
N ALA A 181 14.18 16.22 -35.41
CA ALA A 181 14.84 17.52 -35.34
C ALA A 181 13.98 18.64 -35.96
N GLU A 182 13.24 18.33 -37.04
CA GLU A 182 12.27 19.26 -37.62
C GLU A 182 11.10 19.57 -36.66
N GLU A 183 10.56 18.54 -35.98
CA GLU A 183 9.52 18.66 -34.96
C GLU A 183 10.00 19.49 -33.76
N ALA A 184 11.23 19.25 -33.26
CA ALA A 184 11.84 20.08 -32.22
C ALA A 184 12.00 21.54 -32.67
N ARG A 185 12.46 21.71 -33.93
CA ARG A 185 12.40 22.93 -34.75
C ARG A 185 11.13 23.75 -34.53
N MET A 186 10.03 23.11 -34.92
CA MET A 186 8.71 23.70 -34.91
C MET A 186 8.22 23.96 -33.49
N CYS A 187 8.40 23.01 -32.56
CA CYS A 187 8.04 23.18 -31.16
C CYS A 187 8.70 24.43 -30.55
N LEU A 188 10.01 24.60 -30.73
CA LEU A 188 10.75 25.76 -30.23
C LEU A 188 10.34 27.08 -30.90
N SER A 189 9.99 27.05 -32.19
CA SER A 189 9.51 28.26 -32.89
C SER A 189 8.14 28.72 -32.35
N ILE A 190 7.25 27.78 -32.04
CA ILE A 190 5.94 28.05 -31.43
C ILE A 190 6.11 28.58 -30.01
N LEU A 191 7.02 27.97 -29.22
CA LEU A 191 7.34 28.44 -27.88
C LEU A 191 7.91 29.85 -27.88
N ASN A 192 8.76 30.20 -28.86
CA ASN A 192 9.32 31.54 -29.03
C ASN A 192 9.88 32.14 -27.73
N GLY A 193 10.59 31.33 -26.93
CA GLY A 193 11.19 31.77 -25.67
C GLY A 193 10.22 31.93 -24.48
N ARG A 194 8.95 31.52 -24.61
CA ARG A 194 7.98 31.56 -23.51
C ARG A 194 8.46 30.74 -22.30
N HIS A 195 8.28 31.29 -21.11
CA HIS A 195 8.55 30.56 -19.85
C HIS A 195 7.65 29.34 -19.72
N LEU A 196 8.19 28.23 -19.23
CA LEU A 196 7.42 27.04 -18.86
C LEU A 196 7.74 26.67 -17.41
N ASP A 197 6.70 26.34 -16.66
CA ASP A 197 6.86 25.76 -15.32
C ASP A 197 7.06 24.24 -15.41
N TYR A 198 6.45 23.58 -16.40
CA TYR A 198 6.48 22.12 -16.61
C TYR A 198 7.24 21.75 -17.90
N PRO A 199 7.65 20.49 -18.09
CA PRO A 199 8.44 20.07 -19.25
C PRO A 199 7.74 20.28 -20.60
N VAL A 200 8.55 20.24 -21.65
CA VAL A 200 8.11 19.95 -23.03
C VAL A 200 8.08 18.43 -23.18
N PHE A 201 6.90 17.86 -23.35
CA PHE A 201 6.72 16.44 -23.59
C PHE A 201 6.71 16.13 -25.09
N TYR A 202 7.55 15.18 -25.50
CA TYR A 202 7.47 14.60 -26.84
C TYR A 202 6.45 13.46 -26.82
N ASP A 203 5.35 13.65 -27.54
CA ASP A 203 4.22 12.73 -27.56
C ASP A 203 4.42 11.70 -28.67
N ILE A 204 4.74 10.47 -28.27
CA ILE A 204 5.04 9.33 -29.14
C ILE A 204 3.95 8.28 -28.98
N GLU A 205 2.97 8.30 -29.87
CA GLU A 205 1.89 7.31 -29.90
C GLU A 205 1.45 6.91 -31.32
N TYR A 206 2.06 7.50 -32.34
CA TYR A 206 1.71 7.25 -33.72
C TYR A 206 1.98 5.78 -34.10
N GLN A 207 0.97 5.08 -34.61
CA GLN A 207 1.06 3.64 -34.89
C GLN A 207 2.17 3.30 -35.89
N GLY A 208 2.51 4.20 -36.81
CA GLY A 208 3.62 4.01 -37.75
C GLY A 208 4.99 3.91 -37.07
N GLN A 209 5.15 4.41 -35.83
CA GLN A 209 6.39 4.29 -35.06
C GLN A 209 6.55 2.92 -34.39
N ARG A 210 5.49 2.10 -34.27
CA ARG A 210 5.57 0.77 -33.64
C ARG A 210 6.42 -0.24 -34.40
N THR A 211 6.57 -0.05 -35.71
CA THR A 211 7.34 -0.94 -36.59
C THR A 211 8.82 -0.61 -36.60
N LEU A 212 9.22 0.54 -36.03
CA LEU A 212 10.62 0.92 -35.89
C LEU A 212 11.31 0.05 -34.85
N SER A 213 12.61 -0.17 -35.04
CA SER A 213 13.41 -0.79 -33.99
C SER A 213 13.43 0.10 -32.75
N ARG A 214 13.62 -0.52 -31.58
CA ARG A 214 13.76 0.21 -30.31
C ARG A 214 14.90 1.23 -30.38
N GLU A 215 16.02 0.87 -31.01
CA GLU A 215 17.19 1.73 -31.18
C GLU A 215 16.88 2.94 -32.07
N GLN A 216 16.12 2.74 -33.15
CA GLN A 216 15.66 3.82 -34.02
C GLN A 216 14.73 4.78 -33.27
N LEU A 217 13.72 4.26 -32.57
CA LEU A 217 12.77 5.10 -31.82
C LEU A 217 13.43 5.81 -30.63
N THR A 218 14.40 5.16 -29.98
CA THR A 218 15.25 5.78 -28.95
C THR A 218 16.00 6.98 -29.54
N SER A 219 16.64 6.81 -30.70
CA SER A 219 17.38 7.89 -31.37
C SER A 219 16.47 9.06 -31.75
N ILE A 220 15.24 8.78 -32.20
CA ILE A 220 14.21 9.78 -32.51
C ILE A 220 13.83 10.57 -31.25
N ALA A 221 13.53 9.88 -30.15
CA ALA A 221 13.16 10.51 -28.89
C ALA A 221 14.29 11.38 -28.32
N VAL A 222 15.53 10.85 -28.29
CA VAL A 222 16.73 11.59 -27.86
C VAL A 222 16.95 12.83 -28.72
N THR A 223 16.81 12.72 -30.05
CA THR A 223 17.02 13.85 -30.96
C THR A 223 16.11 15.03 -30.63
N PHE A 224 14.82 14.77 -30.42
CA PHE A 224 13.88 15.82 -30.03
C PHE A 224 14.21 16.36 -28.63
N CYS A 225 14.34 15.48 -27.64
CA CYS A 225 14.50 15.89 -26.25
C CYS A 225 15.80 16.66 -26.00
N SER A 226 16.92 16.23 -26.58
CA SER A 226 18.18 16.98 -26.48
C SER A 226 18.11 18.36 -27.14
N ALA A 227 17.36 18.53 -28.23
CA ALA A 227 17.17 19.85 -28.84
C ALA A 227 16.38 20.81 -27.93
N ILE A 228 15.37 20.29 -27.23
CA ILE A 228 14.60 21.02 -26.22
C ILE A 228 15.49 21.42 -25.03
N GLU A 229 16.31 20.49 -24.51
CA GLU A 229 17.23 20.75 -23.40
C GLU A 229 18.30 21.78 -23.75
N ASN A 230 18.86 21.69 -24.96
CA ASN A 230 19.83 22.68 -25.46
C ASN A 230 19.23 24.09 -25.60
N ALA A 231 17.91 24.19 -25.76
CA ALA A 231 17.19 25.46 -25.76
C ALA A 231 16.84 25.98 -24.35
N GLY A 232 17.22 25.25 -23.30
CA GLY A 232 17.04 25.64 -21.89
C GLY A 232 15.74 25.15 -21.25
N TYR A 233 14.97 24.29 -21.92
CA TYR A 233 13.74 23.71 -21.38
C TYR A 233 13.98 22.31 -20.82
N LYS A 234 13.18 21.90 -19.83
CA LYS A 234 13.14 20.50 -19.42
C LYS A 234 12.39 19.66 -20.46
N ALA A 235 12.92 18.49 -20.80
CA ALA A 235 12.29 17.57 -21.74
C ALA A 235 11.71 16.33 -21.04
N GLY A 236 10.60 15.82 -21.57
CA GLY A 236 9.98 14.57 -21.15
C GLY A 236 9.39 13.81 -22.34
N ILE A 237 8.95 12.58 -22.11
CA ILE A 237 8.31 11.73 -23.12
C ILE A 237 6.92 11.35 -22.62
N TYR A 238 5.93 11.49 -23.49
CA TYR A 238 4.58 10.99 -23.27
C TYR A 238 4.33 9.75 -24.12
N SER A 239 3.73 8.72 -23.52
CA SER A 239 3.25 7.55 -24.23
C SER A 239 2.38 6.63 -23.35
N SER A 240 1.81 5.60 -23.97
CA SER A 240 1.15 4.50 -23.27
C SER A 240 2.17 3.52 -22.65
N PRO A 241 1.81 2.79 -21.56
CA PRO A 241 2.65 1.72 -21.02
C PRO A 241 3.06 0.67 -22.06
N SER A 242 2.20 0.39 -23.04
CA SER A 242 2.53 -0.54 -24.12
C SER A 242 3.75 -0.09 -24.91
N PHE A 243 3.80 1.18 -25.34
CA PHE A 243 4.94 1.74 -26.05
C PHE A 243 6.16 1.85 -25.14
N PHE A 244 6.00 2.33 -23.90
CA PHE A 244 7.09 2.45 -22.94
C PHE A 244 7.77 1.12 -22.62
N ASN A 245 7.00 0.08 -22.34
CA ASN A 245 7.54 -1.23 -21.97
C ASN A 245 8.10 -2.01 -23.17
N SER A 246 7.79 -1.61 -24.41
CA SER A 246 8.30 -2.26 -25.63
C SER A 246 9.27 -1.36 -26.40
N ASN A 247 8.75 -0.47 -27.24
CA ASN A 247 9.52 0.35 -28.18
C ASN A 247 10.38 1.43 -27.51
N LEU A 248 9.99 1.95 -26.34
CA LEU A 248 10.66 3.05 -25.63
C LEU A 248 11.33 2.59 -24.30
N SER A 249 11.78 1.34 -24.25
CA SER A 249 12.33 0.71 -23.03
C SER A 249 13.83 0.94 -22.80
N SER A 250 14.52 1.62 -23.73
CA SER A 250 15.97 1.85 -23.64
C SER A 250 16.35 2.65 -22.39
N PRO A 251 17.38 2.22 -21.62
CA PRO A 251 17.90 3.00 -20.48
C PRO A 251 18.40 4.40 -20.86
N GLU A 252 18.76 4.64 -22.12
CA GLU A 252 19.13 5.98 -22.61
C GLU A 252 18.00 7.01 -22.43
N LEU A 253 16.75 6.55 -22.32
CA LEU A 253 15.61 7.42 -22.10
C LEU A 253 15.34 7.69 -20.62
N ASP A 254 16.05 7.04 -19.68
CA ASP A 254 15.73 7.11 -18.25
C ASP A 254 16.03 8.50 -17.62
N SER A 255 16.83 9.34 -18.28
CA SER A 255 17.07 10.72 -17.87
C SER A 255 15.89 11.67 -18.17
N TYR A 256 15.01 11.30 -19.09
CA TYR A 256 13.84 12.11 -19.42
C TYR A 256 12.68 11.77 -18.50
N ASP A 257 11.89 12.77 -18.16
CA ASP A 257 10.65 12.55 -17.42
C ASP A 257 9.65 11.73 -18.24
N LYS A 258 8.77 11.00 -17.56
CA LYS A 258 7.78 10.12 -18.17
C LYS A 258 6.38 10.57 -17.80
N TRP A 259 5.58 10.88 -18.82
CA TRP A 259 4.16 11.11 -18.72
C TRP A 259 3.42 9.91 -19.30
N VAL A 260 2.83 9.10 -18.44
CA VAL A 260 2.26 7.80 -18.81
C VAL A 260 0.76 7.94 -19.02
N ALA A 261 0.21 7.45 -20.15
CA ALA A 261 -1.22 7.36 -20.38
C ALA A 261 -1.77 5.98 -20.04
N ASN A 262 -2.48 5.84 -18.91
CA ASN A 262 -3.08 4.58 -18.52
C ASN A 262 -4.37 4.79 -17.72
N TRP A 263 -5.51 4.54 -18.35
CA TRP A 263 -6.80 4.85 -17.72
C TRP A 263 -7.43 3.66 -17.01
N GLY A 264 -8.35 3.94 -16.08
CA GLY A 264 -9.19 2.92 -15.43
C GLY A 264 -8.45 1.99 -14.46
N VAL A 265 -7.33 2.44 -13.90
CA VAL A 265 -6.48 1.70 -12.95
C VAL A 265 -6.22 2.55 -11.71
N ASP A 266 -5.92 1.94 -10.56
CA ASP A 266 -5.60 2.70 -9.34
C ASP A 266 -4.21 3.36 -9.39
N VAL A 267 -3.29 2.80 -10.21
CA VAL A 267 -1.93 3.28 -10.48
C VAL A 267 -1.54 2.85 -11.91
N ALA A 268 -0.80 3.68 -12.65
CA ALA A 268 -0.33 3.34 -13.99
C ALA A 268 0.54 2.06 -14.01
N LYS A 269 0.34 1.20 -15.02
CA LYS A 269 1.05 -0.08 -15.19
C LYS A 269 2.35 0.09 -15.99
N TYR A 270 3.23 0.95 -15.51
CA TYR A 270 4.56 1.18 -16.06
C TYR A 270 5.63 0.73 -15.07
N ASP A 271 6.62 -0.04 -15.52
CA ASP A 271 7.55 -0.77 -14.63
C ASP A 271 8.79 0.05 -14.22
N LYS A 272 8.82 1.34 -14.56
CA LYS A 272 9.88 2.29 -14.22
C LYS A 272 9.29 3.55 -13.57
N PRO A 273 10.12 4.40 -12.94
CA PRO A 273 9.67 5.69 -12.42
C PRO A 273 9.01 6.56 -13.49
N TYR A 274 7.94 7.25 -13.12
CA TYR A 274 7.29 8.26 -13.92
C TYR A 274 6.91 9.46 -13.07
N THR A 275 6.80 10.63 -13.68
CA THR A 275 6.53 11.89 -12.98
C THR A 275 5.11 12.39 -13.18
N MET A 276 4.45 11.94 -14.23
CA MET A 276 3.10 12.38 -14.58
C MET A 276 2.29 11.21 -15.13
N TRP A 277 0.98 11.23 -14.86
CA TRP A 277 0.06 10.19 -15.28
C TRP A 277 -1.24 10.79 -15.78
N GLN A 278 -1.54 10.55 -17.05
CA GLN A 278 -2.87 10.78 -17.59
C GLN A 278 -3.75 9.60 -17.16
N TYR A 279 -4.62 9.85 -16.18
CA TYR A 279 -5.39 8.82 -15.49
C TYR A 279 -6.79 8.61 -16.06
N GLY A 280 -7.25 9.53 -16.90
CA GLY A 280 -8.51 9.41 -17.62
C GLY A 280 -8.89 10.71 -18.31
N SER A 281 -10.17 10.86 -18.61
CA SER A 281 -10.75 12.09 -19.14
C SER A 281 -12.09 12.38 -18.47
N GLY A 282 -12.52 13.64 -18.48
CA GLY A 282 -13.74 14.06 -17.82
C GLY A 282 -14.15 15.50 -18.08
N ASN A 283 -15.16 15.95 -17.34
CA ASN A 283 -15.65 17.32 -17.40
C ASN A 283 -14.92 18.17 -16.37
N VAL A 284 -14.41 19.34 -16.81
CA VAL A 284 -13.80 20.34 -15.94
C VAL A 284 -14.55 21.66 -16.12
N PRO A 285 -15.01 22.32 -15.04
CA PRO A 285 -15.62 23.65 -15.12
C PRO A 285 -14.76 24.62 -15.95
N GLY A 286 -15.42 25.36 -16.85
CA GLY A 286 -14.77 26.25 -17.81
C GLY A 286 -14.40 25.61 -19.16
N ILE A 287 -14.52 24.28 -19.31
CA ILE A 287 -14.36 23.58 -20.59
C ILE A 287 -15.72 23.00 -21.00
N THR A 288 -16.31 23.56 -22.05
CA THR A 288 -17.67 23.21 -22.50
C THR A 288 -17.71 22.42 -23.81
N THR A 289 -16.57 22.31 -24.50
CA THR A 289 -16.46 21.55 -25.75
C THR A 289 -15.68 20.26 -25.49
N GLY A 290 -16.38 19.12 -25.60
CA GLY A 290 -15.78 17.81 -25.39
C GLY A 290 -15.43 17.54 -23.92
N VAL A 291 -14.80 16.39 -23.70
CA VAL A 291 -14.13 16.08 -22.43
C VAL A 291 -12.67 16.53 -22.52
N VAL A 292 -12.04 16.72 -21.36
CA VAL A 292 -10.61 17.02 -21.26
C VAL A 292 -9.90 15.85 -20.60
N ASP A 293 -8.67 15.61 -21.02
CA ASP A 293 -7.80 14.62 -20.40
C ASP A 293 -7.34 15.15 -19.02
N LEU A 294 -7.25 14.23 -18.07
CA LEU A 294 -7.01 14.51 -16.66
C LEU A 294 -5.69 13.90 -16.22
N ASP A 295 -4.88 14.71 -15.56
CA ASP A 295 -3.53 14.37 -15.20
C ASP A 295 -3.25 14.51 -13.71
N TYR A 296 -2.44 13.59 -13.22
CA TYR A 296 -1.73 13.71 -11.97
C TYR A 296 -0.26 13.98 -12.23
N SER A 297 0.29 14.98 -11.56
CA SER A 297 1.74 15.16 -11.48
C SER A 297 2.24 14.87 -10.07
N TYR A 298 3.25 14.00 -10.00
CA TYR A 298 3.92 13.59 -8.77
C TYR A 298 5.16 14.46 -8.48
N VAL A 299 5.41 15.47 -9.32
CA VAL A 299 6.50 16.43 -9.18
C VAL A 299 5.93 17.84 -9.31
N ASP A 300 6.25 18.71 -8.36
CA ASP A 300 6.00 20.15 -8.53
C ASP A 300 7.17 20.77 -9.28
N TYR A 301 7.02 20.85 -10.60
CA TYR A 301 8.05 21.44 -11.47
C TYR A 301 8.22 22.94 -11.28
N SER A 302 7.23 23.61 -10.67
CA SER A 302 7.26 25.05 -10.46
C SER A 302 8.06 25.48 -9.23
N ALA A 303 8.40 24.53 -8.35
CA ALA A 303 9.18 24.77 -7.14
C ALA A 303 10.69 24.73 -7.44
N ASN A 304 11.27 25.87 -7.83
CA ASN A 304 12.72 26.03 -8.02
C ASN A 304 13.49 25.62 -6.75
N GLY A 305 14.06 24.39 -6.73
CA GLY A 305 15.05 23.95 -5.74
C GLY A 305 14.60 22.96 -4.64
N GLN A 306 13.41 22.35 -4.74
CA GLN A 306 13.09 21.15 -3.95
C GLN A 306 13.33 19.91 -4.81
N ASN A 307 14.03 18.90 -4.28
CA ASN A 307 14.41 17.65 -4.94
C ASN A 307 13.38 17.20 -5.99
N THR A 308 13.69 17.44 -7.26
CA THR A 308 12.90 17.04 -8.43
C THR A 308 13.00 15.54 -8.71
N THR A 309 13.45 14.75 -7.73
CA THR A 309 13.57 13.31 -7.86
C THR A 309 12.17 12.74 -8.00
N PRO A 310 11.82 12.13 -9.14
CA PRO A 310 10.54 11.46 -9.30
C PRO A 310 10.34 10.50 -8.14
N VAL A 311 9.31 10.70 -7.33
CA VAL A 311 8.89 9.67 -6.37
C VAL A 311 8.31 8.57 -7.25
N ASP A 312 9.08 7.51 -7.48
CA ASP A 312 8.62 6.36 -8.25
C ASP A 312 7.27 5.88 -7.66
N PRO A 313 6.17 6.02 -8.42
CA PRO A 313 4.86 5.68 -7.91
C PRO A 313 4.69 4.16 -7.68
N THR A 314 5.58 3.37 -8.25
CA THR A 314 5.57 1.92 -8.18
C THR A 314 6.49 1.36 -7.10
N ASN A 315 7.59 2.07 -6.76
CA ASN A 315 8.54 1.64 -5.75
C ASN A 315 8.03 1.94 -4.34
N PRO A 316 7.72 0.91 -3.53
CA PRO A 316 7.28 1.11 -2.17
C PRO A 316 8.34 1.75 -1.25
N ASN A 317 9.60 1.87 -1.69
CA ASN A 317 10.76 2.20 -0.86
C ASN A 317 11.43 3.56 -1.14
N LEU A 318 10.90 4.41 -2.04
CA LEU A 318 11.44 5.77 -2.21
C LEU A 318 10.76 6.76 -1.27
N SER A 319 11.28 6.88 -0.05
CA SER A 319 11.34 8.16 0.64
C SER A 319 12.74 8.71 0.43
N GLY A 320 12.86 9.94 -0.07
CA GLY A 320 14.15 10.57 -0.29
C GLY A 320 14.93 10.71 1.02
N ASP A 321 15.98 9.92 1.18
CA ASP A 321 17.15 10.23 2.00
C ASP A 321 18.31 9.38 1.48
N GLY A 322 19.52 9.97 1.39
CA GLY A 322 20.69 9.35 0.75
C GLY A 322 21.05 7.98 1.33
N ASP A 323 21.56 7.10 0.48
CA ASP A 323 21.90 5.70 0.80
C ASP A 323 22.76 5.58 2.07
N ASP A 324 22.12 5.23 3.18
CA ASP A 324 22.84 4.67 4.33
C ASP A 324 23.41 3.31 3.92
N VAL A 325 24.66 3.02 4.27
CA VAL A 325 25.19 1.65 4.18
C VAL A 325 25.02 1.00 5.55
N LEU A 326 24.16 -0.02 5.61
CA LEU A 326 23.98 -0.91 6.75
C LEU A 326 24.40 -2.33 6.34
N ILE A 327 25.35 -2.93 7.06
CA ILE A 327 25.79 -4.31 6.85
C ILE A 327 25.63 -5.07 8.17
N SER A 328 24.82 -6.12 8.18
CA SER A 328 24.68 -7.03 9.33
C SER A 328 25.70 -8.17 9.25
N ASP A 329 26.32 -8.53 10.38
CA ASP A 329 27.12 -9.77 10.47
C ASP A 329 26.25 -11.03 10.56
N THR A 330 24.97 -10.85 10.87
CA THR A 330 23.96 -11.90 10.95
C THR A 330 23.03 -11.75 9.76
N THR A 331 23.24 -12.61 8.76
CA THR A 331 22.49 -12.61 7.49
C THR A 331 21.66 -13.87 7.29
N TRP A 332 21.74 -14.81 8.24
CA TRP A 332 21.02 -16.08 8.23
C TRP A 332 20.02 -16.14 9.39
N ASP A 333 19.02 -17.00 9.25
CA ASP A 333 18.05 -17.25 10.30
C ASP A 333 18.72 -17.75 11.59
N TYR A 334 18.29 -17.22 12.72
CA TYR A 334 18.80 -17.54 14.05
C TYR A 334 17.72 -18.24 14.88
N THR A 335 17.94 -19.50 15.26
CA THR A 335 17.02 -20.24 16.13
C THR A 335 17.56 -20.27 17.56
N PHE A 336 16.76 -19.80 18.53
CA PHE A 336 17.16 -19.86 19.93
C PHE A 336 17.22 -21.32 20.42
N GLY A 337 18.43 -21.77 20.81
CA GLY A 337 18.67 -23.03 21.49
C GLY A 337 18.37 -22.94 22.99
N THR A 338 19.31 -23.35 23.84
CA THR A 338 19.19 -23.20 25.30
C THR A 338 19.43 -21.77 25.78
N ASN A 339 20.14 -20.95 25.00
CA ASN A 339 20.41 -19.55 25.32
C ASN A 339 19.16 -18.69 25.19
N ASP A 340 18.99 -17.69 26.07
CA ASP A 340 17.89 -16.73 26.01
C ASP A 340 18.25 -15.44 25.26
N THR A 341 19.52 -15.24 24.86
CA THR A 341 19.99 -14.01 24.23
C THR A 341 21.04 -14.25 23.15
N TYR A 342 21.07 -13.39 22.12
CA TYR A 342 22.08 -13.38 21.06
C TYR A 342 22.46 -11.93 20.66
N TYR A 343 23.69 -11.70 20.23
CA TYR A 343 24.17 -10.38 19.79
C TYR A 343 24.53 -10.41 18.32
N TYR A 344 24.17 -9.35 17.60
CA TYR A 344 24.55 -9.12 16.20
C TYR A 344 25.11 -7.71 16.02
N LYS A 345 26.02 -7.55 15.05
CA LYS A 345 26.69 -6.29 14.73
C LYS A 345 26.13 -5.69 13.44
N ILE A 346 25.94 -4.37 13.45
CA ILE A 346 25.69 -3.55 12.27
C ILE A 346 26.91 -2.67 12.00
N THR A 347 27.56 -2.88 10.86
CA THR A 347 28.62 -2.00 10.34
C THR A 347 27.97 -0.86 9.55
N THR A 348 28.33 0.39 9.89
CA THR A 348 27.76 1.59 9.26
C THR A 348 28.61 2.82 9.55
N THR A 349 28.53 3.83 8.69
CA THR A 349 29.16 5.15 8.88
C THR A 349 28.30 6.11 9.72
N ARG A 350 27.08 5.71 10.12
CA ARG A 350 26.17 6.56 10.88
C ARG A 350 26.75 7.00 12.22
N SER A 351 26.60 8.29 12.53
CA SER A 351 27.05 8.89 13.80
C SER A 351 26.21 8.47 15.01
N SER A 352 24.95 8.06 14.77
CA SER A 352 23.97 7.56 15.75
C SER A 352 23.53 6.11 15.45
N PRO A 353 23.16 5.32 16.48
CA PRO A 353 22.74 3.93 16.28
C PRO A 353 21.42 3.88 15.47
N PRO A 354 21.37 3.09 14.38
CA PRO A 354 20.10 2.81 13.70
C PRO A 354 19.05 2.23 14.66
N PRO A 355 17.76 2.53 14.48
CA PRO A 355 16.73 1.86 15.27
C PRO A 355 16.66 0.38 14.88
N ALA A 356 16.42 -0.48 15.88
CA ALA A 356 16.19 -1.90 15.68
C ALA A 356 14.79 -2.26 16.19
N VAL A 357 14.05 -3.01 15.39
CA VAL A 357 12.69 -3.45 15.69
C VAL A 357 12.58 -4.95 15.48
N SER A 358 11.78 -5.58 16.32
CA SER A 358 11.34 -6.95 16.13
C SER A 358 9.94 -6.94 15.55
N SER A 359 9.70 -7.69 14.47
CA SER A 359 8.36 -7.87 13.92
C SER A 359 7.44 -8.67 14.84
N ASN A 360 8.00 -9.40 15.81
CA ASN A 360 7.27 -10.19 16.80
C ASN A 360 7.98 -10.11 18.16
N PRO A 361 7.84 -9.00 18.91
CA PRO A 361 8.45 -8.84 20.22
C PRO A 361 7.97 -9.86 21.25
N SER A 362 6.80 -10.47 21.05
CA SER A 362 6.32 -11.58 21.89
C SER A 362 7.03 -12.90 21.62
N ALA A 363 7.69 -13.06 20.47
CA ALA A 363 8.58 -14.19 20.21
C ALA A 363 10.03 -13.86 20.54
N VAL A 364 10.53 -12.72 20.04
CA VAL A 364 11.91 -12.28 20.23
C VAL A 364 11.93 -10.75 20.36
N THR A 365 12.50 -10.18 21.41
CA THR A 365 12.74 -8.73 21.51
C THR A 365 14.12 -8.35 20.98
N VAL A 366 14.31 -7.08 20.62
CA VAL A 366 15.61 -6.51 20.22
C VAL A 366 15.88 -5.20 20.94
N ALA A 367 17.13 -4.96 21.33
CA ALA A 367 17.56 -3.72 21.97
C ALA A 367 18.98 -3.32 21.54
N PHE A 368 19.24 -2.01 21.48
CA PHE A 368 20.59 -1.47 21.30
C PHE A 368 21.48 -1.88 22.48
N SER A 369 22.73 -2.28 22.19
CA SER A 369 23.70 -2.69 23.21
C SER A 369 24.84 -1.69 23.39
N LYS A 370 25.68 -1.47 22.38
CA LYS A 370 26.83 -0.55 22.48
C LYS A 370 27.34 -0.05 21.13
N LYS A 371 28.04 1.10 21.14
CA LYS A 371 28.78 1.64 19.99
C LYS A 371 30.15 0.95 19.83
N LEU A 372 30.55 0.73 18.58
CA LEU A 372 31.85 0.19 18.15
C LEU A 372 32.57 1.22 17.26
N PRO A 373 33.88 1.08 17.00
CA PRO A 373 34.62 1.99 16.12
C PRO A 373 34.05 2.09 14.69
N ASP A 374 33.49 0.99 14.18
CA ASP A 374 32.98 0.84 12.82
C ASP A 374 31.48 0.51 12.76
N GLY A 375 30.73 0.71 13.86
CA GLY A 375 29.30 0.41 13.88
C GLY A 375 28.68 0.28 15.27
N TYR A 376 27.69 -0.61 15.40
CA TYR A 376 26.89 -0.79 16.60
C TYR A 376 26.58 -2.26 16.86
N LEU A 377 26.46 -2.63 18.13
CA LEU A 377 26.04 -3.97 18.58
C LEU A 377 24.61 -3.91 19.12
N TYR A 378 23.81 -4.91 18.78
CA TYR A 378 22.43 -5.09 19.22
C TYR A 378 22.26 -6.46 19.87
N LYS A 379 21.25 -6.57 20.74
CA LYS A 379 20.92 -7.78 21.48
C LYS A 379 19.49 -8.21 21.17
N ILE A 380 19.30 -9.47 20.78
CA ILE A 380 17.98 -10.11 20.73
C ILE A 380 17.76 -11.01 21.94
N THR A 381 16.53 -11.10 22.44
CA THR A 381 16.14 -11.91 23.60
C THR A 381 14.91 -12.75 23.29
N ASN A 382 14.94 -14.04 23.60
CA ASN A 382 13.83 -14.97 23.43
C ASN A 382 12.70 -14.68 24.45
N VAL A 383 11.46 -14.59 23.95
CA VAL A 383 10.27 -14.23 24.75
C VAL A 383 9.17 -15.29 24.66
N GLY A 384 8.94 -15.87 23.48
CA GLY A 384 7.82 -16.75 23.19
C GLY A 384 7.97 -17.45 21.83
N GLU A 385 7.00 -18.28 21.43
CA GLU A 385 7.09 -19.05 20.17
C GLU A 385 6.79 -18.16 18.99
N GLY A 386 7.50 -18.47 17.93
CA GLY A 386 7.30 -17.85 16.65
C GLY A 386 8.58 -17.24 16.15
N SER A 387 8.49 -16.75 14.93
CA SER A 387 9.60 -16.09 14.27
C SER A 387 9.39 -14.59 14.39
N ALA A 388 10.48 -13.86 14.58
CA ALA A 388 10.54 -12.41 14.49
C ALA A 388 11.54 -12.04 13.39
N LEU A 389 11.12 -11.27 12.41
CA LEU A 389 12.06 -10.57 11.55
C LEU A 389 12.68 -9.44 12.39
N ILE A 390 13.97 -9.52 12.62
CA ILE A 390 14.73 -8.49 13.32
C ILE A 390 15.24 -7.53 12.26
N THR A 391 14.73 -6.30 12.25
CA THR A 391 15.07 -5.27 11.26
C THR A 391 15.84 -4.16 11.94
N THR A 392 17.01 -3.80 11.40
CA THR A 392 17.82 -2.68 11.90
C THR A 392 18.07 -1.69 10.78
N GLY A 393 17.67 -0.43 11.00
CA GLY A 393 17.72 0.62 10.00
C GLY A 393 16.53 1.58 10.07
N THR A 394 16.60 2.67 9.30
CA THR A 394 15.48 3.59 9.07
C THR A 394 14.78 3.19 7.78
N GLY A 395 13.48 3.47 7.61
CA GLY A 395 12.64 2.85 6.56
C GLY A 395 13.18 2.83 5.12
N THR A 396 14.14 3.69 4.77
CA THR A 396 14.84 3.74 3.47
C THR A 396 16.02 2.77 3.33
N THR A 397 16.69 2.42 4.43
CA THR A 397 17.84 1.51 4.46
C THR A 397 17.72 0.61 5.68
N SER A 398 17.59 -0.69 5.47
CA SER A 398 17.55 -1.66 6.56
C SER A 398 18.23 -2.97 6.19
N VAL A 399 18.71 -3.67 7.22
CA VAL A 399 19.14 -5.06 7.16
C VAL A 399 18.26 -5.88 8.10
N ALA A 400 18.01 -7.13 7.73
CA ALA A 400 17.16 -8.00 8.53
C ALA A 400 17.59 -9.47 8.48
N PHE A 401 17.24 -10.20 9.52
CA PHE A 401 17.32 -11.66 9.61
C PHE A 401 16.17 -12.19 10.46
N THR A 402 15.77 -13.45 10.25
CA THR A 402 14.70 -14.05 11.05
C THR A 402 15.28 -14.64 12.34
N ALA A 403 14.65 -14.37 13.48
CA ALA A 403 14.96 -15.00 14.76
C ALA A 403 13.77 -15.86 15.22
N HIS A 404 13.98 -17.14 15.52
CA HIS A 404 12.93 -18.07 15.95
C HIS A 404 12.96 -18.25 17.48
N GLY A 405 11.96 -17.68 18.16
CA GLY A 405 11.67 -17.89 19.57
C GLY A 405 10.86 -19.16 19.85
N ARG A 406 10.74 -19.53 21.14
CA ARG A 406 10.10 -20.76 21.65
C ARG A 406 8.93 -20.52 22.63
N ALA A 407 7.92 -21.41 22.66
CA ALA A 407 6.54 -21.11 23.07
C ALA A 407 6.24 -20.83 24.54
N LYS A 408 5.35 -19.84 24.74
CA LYS A 408 4.36 -19.77 25.82
C LYS A 408 2.98 -19.47 25.20
N SER A 409 2.00 -20.37 25.31
CA SER A 409 0.68 -20.22 24.66
C SER A 409 -0.46 -20.78 25.51
N VAL A 410 -1.71 -20.60 25.09
CA VAL A 410 -2.91 -21.20 25.70
C VAL A 410 -3.73 -21.89 24.62
N LEU A 411 -3.78 -23.22 24.63
CA LEU A 411 -4.60 -24.01 23.71
C LEU A 411 -6.07 -23.96 24.15
N SER A 412 -7.00 -23.84 23.21
CA SER A 412 -8.43 -24.07 23.44
C SER A 412 -8.87 -25.39 22.84
N ASP A 413 -9.84 -26.06 23.46
CA ASP A 413 -10.55 -27.18 22.85
C ASP A 413 -11.56 -26.76 21.78
N THR A 414 -11.86 -25.46 21.68
CA THR A 414 -12.88 -24.92 20.77
C THR A 414 -12.34 -23.68 20.06
N THR A 415 -11.98 -23.85 18.81
CA THR A 415 -11.39 -22.79 17.97
C THR A 415 -12.29 -22.35 16.82
N MET A 416 -13.38 -23.10 16.56
CA MET A 416 -14.35 -22.75 15.53
C MET A 416 -15.44 -21.83 16.08
N SER A 417 -15.82 -20.85 15.27
CA SER A 417 -16.98 -19.98 15.54
C SER A 417 -18.30 -20.76 15.42
N PHE A 418 -19.29 -20.43 16.25
CA PHE A 418 -20.58 -21.13 16.26
C PHE A 418 -21.74 -20.26 16.76
N THR A 419 -22.96 -20.76 16.60
CA THR A 419 -24.19 -20.06 17.01
C THR A 419 -24.79 -20.66 18.29
N MET A 420 -25.23 -19.80 19.21
CA MET A 420 -25.93 -20.16 20.44
C MET A 420 -27.31 -19.50 20.50
N LYS A 421 -28.31 -20.23 21.02
CA LYS A 421 -29.60 -19.63 21.36
C LYS A 421 -29.51 -18.84 22.67
N PRO A 422 -30.26 -17.73 22.84
CA PRO A 422 -30.33 -17.00 24.11
C PRO A 422 -30.62 -17.92 25.31
N GLY A 423 -29.96 -17.65 26.44
CA GLY A 423 -30.07 -18.40 27.68
C GLY A 423 -29.22 -19.67 27.76
N LYS A 424 -28.68 -20.18 26.64
CA LYS A 424 -27.83 -21.39 26.63
C LYS A 424 -26.42 -21.11 27.14
N THR A 425 -25.77 -22.13 27.70
CA THR A 425 -24.39 -22.06 28.19
C THR A 425 -23.47 -22.97 27.39
N TYR A 426 -22.19 -22.58 27.31
CA TYR A 426 -21.12 -23.38 26.73
C TYR A 426 -19.89 -23.34 27.63
N GLN A 427 -19.05 -24.39 27.61
CA GLN A 427 -17.84 -24.45 28.42
C GLN A 427 -16.64 -24.80 27.55
N PHE A 428 -15.62 -23.95 27.60
CA PHE A 428 -14.32 -24.16 26.98
C PHE A 428 -13.37 -24.86 27.94
N LYS A 429 -12.40 -25.59 27.40
CA LYS A 429 -11.18 -26.03 28.09
C LYS A 429 -9.98 -25.31 27.48
N PHE A 430 -9.27 -24.55 28.30
CA PHE A 430 -8.03 -23.87 27.95
C PHE A 430 -6.82 -24.51 28.64
N THR A 431 -5.69 -24.68 27.96
CA THR A 431 -4.49 -25.33 28.51
C THR A 431 -3.23 -24.52 28.18
N PRO A 432 -2.53 -23.91 29.16
CA PRO A 432 -1.27 -23.24 28.90
C PRO A 432 -0.15 -24.21 28.51
N ILE A 433 0.67 -23.84 27.53
CA ILE A 433 1.81 -24.60 27.02
C ILE A 433 3.08 -23.77 27.18
N GLY A 434 4.18 -24.39 27.61
CA GLY A 434 5.45 -23.70 27.84
C GLY A 434 5.45 -22.71 29.01
N THR A 435 4.36 -22.65 29.78
CA THR A 435 4.18 -21.80 30.96
C THR A 435 3.26 -22.46 31.98
N SER A 436 3.42 -22.13 33.26
CA SER A 436 2.52 -22.51 34.38
C SER A 436 1.62 -21.34 34.84
N GLU A 437 1.73 -20.20 34.16
CA GLU A 437 0.99 -18.99 34.45
C GLU A 437 -0.53 -19.17 34.26
N LYS A 438 -1.34 -18.43 35.03
CA LYS A 438 -2.80 -18.40 34.91
C LYS A 438 -3.22 -17.40 33.82
N PRO A 439 -3.90 -17.82 32.75
CA PRO A 439 -4.46 -16.89 31.77
C PRO A 439 -5.68 -16.15 32.32
N TYR A 440 -5.88 -14.92 31.84
CA TYR A 440 -7.14 -14.18 31.93
C TYR A 440 -8.07 -14.60 30.80
N PHE A 441 -9.38 -14.63 31.03
CA PHE A 441 -10.38 -14.98 30.02
C PHE A 441 -11.43 -13.88 29.93
N THR A 442 -11.85 -13.52 28.72
CA THR A 442 -12.88 -12.50 28.52
C THR A 442 -13.77 -12.80 27.31
N THR A 443 -14.96 -12.22 27.31
CA THR A 443 -15.85 -12.12 26.15
C THR A 443 -15.75 -10.71 25.57
N GLY A 444 -15.68 -10.56 24.25
CA GLY A 444 -15.54 -9.24 23.62
C GLY A 444 -16.69 -8.27 23.93
N ASN A 445 -17.89 -8.78 24.22
CA ASN A 445 -19.06 -8.00 24.58
C ASN A 445 -19.87 -8.74 25.67
N GLY A 446 -19.71 -8.29 26.92
CA GLY A 446 -20.38 -8.83 28.11
C GLY A 446 -21.91 -8.78 28.07
N SER A 447 -22.48 -7.94 27.18
CA SER A 447 -23.93 -7.86 26.98
C SER A 447 -24.48 -8.94 26.05
N VAL A 448 -23.63 -9.57 25.23
CA VAL A 448 -23.99 -10.65 24.29
C VAL A 448 -23.65 -12.02 24.88
N LEU A 449 -22.43 -12.16 25.42
CA LEU A 449 -21.99 -13.34 26.15
C LEU A 449 -21.49 -12.93 27.53
N LYS A 450 -21.84 -13.68 28.57
CA LYS A 450 -21.40 -13.43 29.93
C LYS A 450 -20.64 -14.62 30.49
N GLN A 451 -19.54 -14.37 31.20
CA GLN A 451 -18.88 -15.41 32.00
C GLN A 451 -19.80 -15.91 33.12
N VAL A 452 -19.90 -17.22 33.25
CA VAL A 452 -20.64 -17.92 34.30
C VAL A 452 -19.70 -18.46 35.37
N SER A 453 -18.64 -19.18 34.98
CA SER A 453 -17.69 -19.77 35.93
C SER A 453 -16.32 -20.03 35.29
N LEU A 454 -15.28 -20.11 36.12
CA LEU A 454 -13.93 -20.50 35.73
C LEU A 454 -13.36 -21.49 36.75
N VAL A 455 -13.05 -22.71 36.33
CA VAL A 455 -12.56 -23.80 37.21
C VAL A 455 -11.20 -24.30 36.71
N LYS A 456 -10.20 -24.44 37.58
CA LYS A 456 -8.91 -25.05 37.21
C LYS A 456 -8.92 -26.55 37.53
N SER A 457 -8.46 -27.39 36.62
CA SER A 457 -8.18 -28.81 36.86
C SER A 457 -6.92 -29.24 36.13
N GLY A 458 -5.93 -29.75 36.87
CA GLY A 458 -4.58 -29.98 36.36
C GLY A 458 -3.97 -28.70 35.80
N ASN A 459 -3.40 -28.79 34.60
CA ASN A 459 -2.89 -27.64 33.86
C ASN A 459 -3.96 -26.95 32.98
N SER A 460 -5.24 -27.31 33.10
CA SER A 460 -6.31 -26.75 32.26
C SER A 460 -7.29 -25.87 33.05
N TYR A 461 -7.93 -24.94 32.36
CA TYR A 461 -8.94 -24.03 32.85
C TYR A 461 -10.25 -24.23 32.09
N TYR A 462 -11.33 -24.46 32.82
CA TYR A 462 -12.67 -24.71 32.29
C TYR A 462 -13.49 -23.43 32.42
N TYR A 463 -13.70 -22.75 31.30
CA TYR A 463 -14.31 -21.42 31.23
C TYR A 463 -15.73 -21.53 30.67
N LYS A 464 -16.73 -21.30 31.52
CA LYS A 464 -18.15 -21.41 31.18
C LYS A 464 -18.74 -20.03 30.89
N ILE A 465 -19.50 -19.93 29.80
CA ILE A 465 -20.20 -18.72 29.35
C ILE A 465 -21.70 -18.96 29.16
N GLN A 466 -22.49 -17.89 29.11
CA GLN A 466 -23.92 -17.89 28.79
C GLN A 466 -24.24 -16.88 27.68
N ALA A 467 -25.08 -17.28 26.73
CA ALA A 467 -25.67 -16.41 25.73
C ALA A 467 -26.77 -15.54 26.35
N VAL A 468 -26.64 -14.22 26.23
CA VAL A 468 -27.51 -13.24 26.91
C VAL A 468 -28.52 -12.63 25.93
N LYS A 469 -28.04 -11.98 24.86
CA LYS A 469 -28.89 -11.30 23.87
C LYS A 469 -28.32 -11.47 22.47
N ALA A 470 -29.15 -11.21 21.46
CA ALA A 470 -28.73 -11.31 20.06
C ALA A 470 -27.52 -10.43 19.75
N GLY A 471 -26.60 -10.95 18.94
CA GLY A 471 -25.35 -10.28 18.56
C GLY A 471 -24.19 -11.27 18.45
N CYS A 472 -23.02 -10.80 18.00
CA CYS A 472 -21.85 -11.64 17.80
C CYS A 472 -20.69 -11.13 18.65
N THR A 473 -19.93 -12.01 19.32
CA THR A 473 -18.74 -11.59 20.07
C THR A 473 -17.70 -12.69 20.24
N GLY A 474 -16.43 -12.32 20.38
CA GLY A 474 -15.31 -13.25 20.54
C GLY A 474 -15.13 -13.77 21.97
N VAL A 475 -14.48 -14.93 22.11
CA VAL A 475 -13.96 -15.47 23.37
C VAL A 475 -12.44 -15.43 23.34
N TYR A 476 -11.82 -14.90 24.38
CA TYR A 476 -10.38 -14.60 24.41
C TYR A 476 -9.69 -15.19 25.64
N SER A 477 -8.39 -15.47 25.50
CA SER A 477 -7.48 -15.67 26.64
C SER A 477 -6.28 -14.71 26.58
N THR A 478 -5.71 -14.34 27.72
CA THR A 478 -4.54 -13.45 27.79
C THR A 478 -3.56 -13.96 28.84
N LEU A 479 -2.29 -14.16 28.46
CA LEU A 479 -1.20 -14.34 29.42
C LEU A 479 -0.62 -12.96 29.79
N SER A 480 0.00 -12.84 30.96
CA SER A 480 0.59 -11.59 31.46
C SER A 480 1.63 -11.07 30.47
N GLY A 481 1.50 -9.79 30.11
CA GLY A 481 2.38 -9.14 29.14
C GLY A 481 2.13 -9.56 27.68
N GLN A 482 1.13 -10.39 27.39
CA GLN A 482 0.69 -10.70 26.02
C GLN A 482 -0.61 -9.96 25.68
N SER A 483 -0.83 -9.73 24.38
CA SER A 483 -2.13 -9.28 23.87
C SER A 483 -3.18 -10.40 24.01
N PRO A 484 -4.48 -10.07 24.15
CA PRO A 484 -5.54 -11.08 24.14
C PRO A 484 -5.57 -11.89 22.84
N VAL A 485 -5.63 -13.21 22.96
CA VAL A 485 -5.76 -14.16 21.84
C VAL A 485 -7.22 -14.55 21.70
N ARG A 486 -7.81 -14.30 20.52
CA ARG A 486 -9.17 -14.71 20.18
C ARG A 486 -9.19 -16.19 19.78
N HIS A 487 -10.08 -16.97 20.38
CA HIS A 487 -10.20 -18.41 20.09
C HIS A 487 -11.34 -18.71 19.13
N CYS A 488 -12.47 -18.05 19.27
CA CYS A 488 -13.60 -18.18 18.35
C CYS A 488 -14.52 -16.95 18.45
N VAL A 489 -15.46 -16.84 17.50
CA VAL A 489 -16.59 -15.90 17.56
C VAL A 489 -17.88 -16.68 17.80
N ILE A 490 -18.70 -16.21 18.72
CA ILE A 490 -20.01 -16.79 18.98
C ILE A 490 -21.09 -15.81 18.56
N THR A 491 -22.02 -16.30 17.73
CA THR A 491 -23.24 -15.59 17.33
C THR A 491 -24.37 -16.02 18.25
N VAL A 492 -25.08 -15.08 18.84
CA VAL A 492 -26.33 -15.33 19.56
C VAL A 492 -27.49 -14.96 18.65
N ALA A 493 -28.30 -15.95 18.27
CA ALA A 493 -29.44 -15.80 17.37
C ALA A 493 -30.60 -16.71 17.75
#